data_AF-A0A2G6E0J7-F1
#
_entry.id   AF-A0A2G6E0J7-F1
#
_cell.length_a   1.000
_cell.length_b   1.000
_cell.length_c   1.000
_cell.angle_alpha   90.00
_cell.angle_beta   90.00
_cell.angle_gamma   90.00
#
_symmetry.space_group_name_H-M   'P 1'
#
loop_
_entity.id
_entity.type
_entity.pdbx_description
1 polymer ?
#
loop_
_entity_poly.entity_id
_entity_poly.type
_entity_poly.pdbx_seq_one_letter_code
_entity_poly.pdbx_strand_id
1 'polypeptide(L)'
;MNQPDLLAAINRPGRYLGEEFNAVVKKWDNATIRFALIFPDLYEIGMSHQGLQILYHILNGRPDYIAERCYCPGVDVEQLLLKTGKPLTSLENA
;
A
#
# COMPACT_ATOMS: atom_id res chain seq x y z
N MET A 1 -1.29 -5.79 3.48
CA MET A 1 -2.05 -7.02 3.20
C MET A 1 -1.99 -7.86 4.47
N ASN A 2 -2.95 -7.70 5.40
CA ASN A 2 -2.73 -8.12 6.79
C ASN A 2 -3.27 -9.53 7.08
N GLN A 3 -2.86 -10.50 6.26
CA GLN A 3 -3.17 -11.91 6.46
C GLN A 3 -1.90 -12.68 6.84
N PRO A 4 -1.77 -13.15 8.11
CA PRO A 4 -0.53 -13.75 8.60
C PRO A 4 -0.11 -15.00 7.82
N ASP A 5 -1.09 -15.80 7.35
CA ASP A 5 -0.82 -16.99 6.52
C ASP A 5 -0.23 -16.63 5.14
N LEU A 6 -0.59 -15.46 4.62
CA LEU A 6 -0.10 -14.95 3.34
C LEU A 6 1.30 -14.36 3.49
N LEU A 7 1.55 -13.62 4.58
CA LEU A 7 2.85 -13.03 4.91
C LEU A 7 3.92 -14.10 5.20
N ALA A 8 3.53 -15.24 5.76
CA ALA A 8 4.44 -16.37 6.00
C ALA A 8 4.88 -17.09 4.71
N ALA A 9 4.12 -16.96 3.62
CA ALA A 9 4.34 -17.68 2.37
C ALA A 9 5.13 -16.88 1.31
N ILE A 10 5.51 -15.63 1.61
CA ILE A 10 6.04 -14.68 0.63
C ILE A 10 7.44 -14.20 1.01
N ASN A 11 8.24 -13.86 0.01
CA ASN A 11 9.55 -13.28 0.22
C ASN A 11 9.41 -11.81 0.64
N ARG A 12 10.18 -11.42 1.66
CA ARG A 12 10.23 -10.05 2.20
C ARG A 12 8.83 -9.52 2.58
N PRO A 13 8.16 -10.11 3.58
CA PRO A 13 6.82 -9.70 4.02
C PRO A 13 6.75 -8.24 4.49
N GLY A 14 7.89 -7.67 4.91
CA GLY A 14 8.01 -6.25 5.28
C GLY A 14 7.51 -5.27 4.21
N ARG A 15 7.53 -5.65 2.93
CA ARG A 15 7.00 -4.87 1.80
C ARG A 15 5.49 -4.59 1.90
N TYR A 16 4.76 -5.36 2.70
CA TYR A 16 3.28 -5.39 2.70
C TYR A 16 2.66 -5.05 4.05
N LEU A 17 3.48 -4.66 5.04
CA LEU A 17 3.02 -4.39 6.41
C LEU A 17 2.30 -3.05 6.52
N GLY A 18 2.71 -2.03 5.78
CA GLY A 18 2.13 -0.69 5.86
C GLY A 18 2.47 0.09 7.13
N GLU A 19 3.32 -0.45 8.01
CA GLU A 19 3.74 0.16 9.29
C GLU A 19 5.00 1.04 9.14
N GLU A 20 5.07 1.83 8.07
CA GLU A 20 6.22 2.70 7.83
C GLU A 20 6.21 3.92 8.77
N PHE A 21 7.41 4.42 9.09
CA PHE A 21 7.55 5.71 9.74
C PHE A 21 6.95 6.80 8.85
N ASN A 22 6.00 7.58 9.38
CA ASN A 22 5.13 8.54 8.68
C ASN A 22 3.96 7.97 7.87
N ALA A 23 3.60 6.69 8.05
CA ALA A 23 2.33 6.19 7.53
C ALA A 23 1.16 6.96 8.17
N VAL A 24 0.28 7.53 7.33
CA VAL A 24 -0.91 8.24 7.76
C VAL A 24 -2.12 7.34 7.60
N VAL A 25 -2.64 6.86 8.72
CA VAL A 25 -3.87 6.05 8.76
C VAL A 25 -5.00 6.91 9.32
N LYS A 26 -6.03 7.14 8.51
CA LYS A 26 -7.25 7.86 8.92
C LYS A 26 -8.46 6.93 8.79
N LYS A 27 -9.54 7.25 9.51
CA LYS A 27 -10.81 6.52 9.37
C LYS A 27 -11.38 6.70 7.96
N TRP A 28 -11.61 5.58 7.27
CA TRP A 28 -12.11 5.54 5.90
C TRP A 28 -13.42 6.32 5.70
N ASP A 29 -14.30 6.29 6.70
CA ASP A 29 -15.61 6.95 6.68
C ASP A 29 -15.54 8.47 6.85
N ASN A 30 -14.41 8.99 7.35
CA ASN A 30 -14.22 10.44 7.53
C ASN A 30 -13.73 11.14 6.25
N ALA A 31 -13.37 10.38 5.21
CA ALA A 31 -12.82 10.94 3.98
C ALA A 31 -13.92 11.26 2.95
N THR A 32 -13.92 12.50 2.46
CA THR A 32 -14.76 12.95 1.34
C THR A 32 -14.22 12.48 0.00
N ILE A 33 -12.89 12.38 -0.13
CA ILE A 33 -12.20 11.84 -1.31
C ILE A 33 -11.11 10.86 -0.88
N ARG A 34 -10.99 9.77 -1.65
CA ARG A 34 -10.07 8.66 -1.40
C ARG A 34 -9.20 8.46 -2.62
N PHE A 35 -7.89 8.46 -2.41
CA PHE A 35 -6.89 8.30 -3.45
C PHE A 35 -6.14 6.98 -3.26
N ALA A 36 -5.94 6.26 -4.36
CA ALA A 36 -4.98 5.17 -4.43
C ALA A 36 -3.80 5.65 -5.30
N LEU A 37 -2.65 5.83 -4.68
CA LEU A 37 -1.40 6.20 -5.34
C LEU A 37 -0.67 4.92 -5.74
N ILE A 38 -0.79 4.55 -7.01
CA ILE A 38 -0.23 3.30 -7.54
C ILE A 38 1.12 3.60 -8.18
N PHE A 39 2.17 2.94 -7.67
CA PHE A 39 3.49 2.95 -8.28
C PHE A 39 3.72 1.67 -9.09
N PRO A 40 4.09 1.76 -10.38
CA PRO A 40 4.16 0.61 -11.27
C PRO A 40 5.46 -0.20 -11.10
N ASP A 41 5.95 -0.35 -9.87
CA ASP A 41 7.16 -1.13 -9.57
C ASP A 41 7.12 -1.63 -8.11
N LEU A 42 8.13 -2.42 -7.74
CA LEU A 42 8.30 -2.97 -6.40
C LEU A 42 8.41 -1.86 -5.35
N TYR A 43 7.96 -2.21 -4.15
CA TYR A 43 7.99 -1.34 -2.98
C TYR A 43 9.36 -0.69 -2.72
N GLU A 44 10.47 -1.43 -2.81
CA GLU A 44 11.80 -0.86 -2.54
C GLU A 44 12.19 0.26 -3.52
N ILE A 45 11.70 0.17 -4.75
CA ILE A 45 11.93 1.18 -5.79
C ILE A 45 10.99 2.35 -5.56
N GLY A 46 9.71 2.07 -5.34
CA GLY A 46 8.68 3.09 -5.16
C GLY A 46 8.78 3.87 -3.85
N MET A 47 9.31 3.30 -2.78
CA MET A 47 9.53 4.01 -1.51
C MET A 47 10.51 5.17 -1.69
N SER A 48 11.51 5.01 -2.56
CA SER A 48 12.51 6.04 -2.86
C SER A 48 12.01 7.13 -3.83
N HIS A 49 10.77 7.03 -4.31
CA HIS A 49 10.21 7.96 -5.29
C HIS A 49 9.67 9.24 -4.64
N GLN A 50 10.45 10.32 -4.69
CA GLN A 50 10.13 11.60 -4.04
C GLN A 50 8.78 12.19 -4.44
N GLY A 51 8.43 12.15 -5.73
CA GLY A 51 7.15 12.69 -6.20
C GLY A 51 5.95 11.96 -5.60
N LEU A 52 6.09 10.66 -5.31
CA LEU A 52 5.03 9.85 -4.71
C LEU A 52 4.88 10.23 -3.24
N GLN A 53 6.00 10.40 -2.52
CA GLN A 53 6.01 10.85 -1.13
C GLN A 53 5.43 12.25 -0.96
N ILE A 54 5.77 13.19 -1.85
CA ILE A 54 5.24 14.56 -1.83
C ILE A 54 3.72 14.53 -2.05
N LEU A 55 3.23 13.80 -3.04
CA LEU A 55 1.79 13.68 -3.30
C LEU A 55 1.06 13.04 -2.12
N TYR A 56 1.60 11.94 -1.58
CA TYR A 56 1.06 11.28 -0.40
C TYR A 56 0.95 12.24 0.78
N HIS A 57 2.01 13.01 1.06
CA HIS A 57 2.03 13.99 2.14
C HIS A 57 1.02 15.12 1.92
N ILE A 58 0.96 15.72 0.73
CA ILE A 58 0.03 16.81 0.41
C ILE A 58 -1.43 16.35 0.57
N LEU A 59 -1.77 15.18 0.01
CA LEU A 59 -3.13 14.64 0.08
C LEU A 59 -3.52 14.29 1.50
N ASN A 60 -2.65 13.60 2.23
CA ASN A 60 -2.89 13.25 3.63
C ASN A 60 -2.75 14.43 4.61
N GLY A 61 -2.20 15.56 4.19
CA GLY A 61 -2.22 16.81 4.96
C GLY A 61 -3.63 17.40 5.10
N ARG A 62 -4.57 17.04 4.21
CA ARG A 62 -5.95 17.52 4.29
C ARG A 62 -6.79 16.63 5.22
N PRO A 63 -7.58 17.18 6.15
CA PRO A 63 -8.30 16.39 7.14
C PRO A 63 -9.36 15.45 6.54
N ASP A 64 -9.95 15.84 5.41
CA ASP A 64 -11.05 15.15 4.75
C ASP A 64 -10.60 14.26 3.57
N TYR A 65 -9.30 14.16 3.28
CA TYR A 65 -8.77 13.24 2.26
C TYR A 65 -8.02 12.07 2.89
N ILE A 66 -8.07 10.93 2.20
CA ILE A 66 -7.19 9.78 2.40
C ILE A 66 -6.44 9.52 1.12
N ALA A 67 -5.12 9.34 1.24
CA ALA A 67 -4.31 8.75 0.19
C ALA A 67 -3.62 7.49 0.74
N GLU A 68 -3.73 6.40 -0.01
CA GLU A 68 -3.05 5.15 0.28
C GLU A 68 -2.11 4.80 -0.86
N ARG A 69 -1.11 3.97 -0.58
CA ARG A 69 -0.09 3.59 -1.55
C ARG A 69 -0.25 2.14 -1.94
N CYS A 70 -0.07 1.87 -3.22
CA CYS A 70 -0.08 0.53 -3.78
C CYS A 70 1.14 0.37 -4.69
N TYR A 71 1.78 -0.78 -4.61
CA TYR A 71 3.00 -1.11 -5.36
C TYR A 71 2.77 -2.39 -6.14
N CYS A 72 3.55 -2.58 -7.20
CA CYS A 72 3.52 -3.83 -7.94
C CYS A 72 3.90 -4.99 -7.00
N PRO A 73 3.11 -6.08 -6.94
CA PRO A 73 3.49 -7.23 -6.14
C PRO A 73 4.76 -7.88 -6.69
N GLY A 74 5.55 -8.51 -5.83
CA GLY A 74 6.59 -9.42 -6.28
C GLY A 74 5.97 -10.62 -7.00
N VAL A 75 6.75 -11.30 -7.85
CA VAL A 75 6.28 -12.44 -8.66
C VAL A 75 5.64 -13.54 -7.81
N ASP A 76 6.16 -13.78 -6.60
CA ASP A 76 5.62 -14.73 -5.64
C ASP A 76 4.24 -14.31 -5.11
N VAL A 77 4.08 -13.04 -4.76
CA VAL A 77 2.79 -12.47 -4.32
C VAL A 77 1.80 -12.42 -5.47
N GLU A 78 2.23 -12.03 -6.66
CA GLU A 78 1.40 -12.03 -7.87
C GLU A 78 0.82 -13.42 -8.14
N GLN A 79 1.66 -14.44 -8.17
CA GLN A 79 1.22 -15.83 -8.37
C GLN A 79 0.26 -16.28 -7.27
N LEU A 80 0.51 -15.88 -6.03
CA LEU A 80 -0.35 -16.21 -4.90
C LEU A 80 -1.72 -15.53 -5.00
N LEU A 81 -1.77 -14.25 -5.38
CA LEU A 81 -3.01 -13.50 -5.60
C LEU A 81 -3.83 -14.13 -6.74
N LEU A 82 -3.18 -14.46 -7.86
CA LEU A 82 -3.80 -15.14 -9.00
C LEU A 82 -4.36 -16.51 -8.61
N LYS A 83 -3.56 -17.34 -7.90
CA LYS A 83 -3.97 -18.67 -7.45
C LYS A 83 -5.14 -18.63 -6.47
N THR A 84 -5.17 -17.61 -5.60
CA THR A 84 -6.20 -17.49 -4.55
C THR A 84 -7.40 -16.64 -4.98
N GLY A 85 -7.35 -16.03 -6.17
CA GLY A 85 -8.39 -15.12 -6.66
C GLY A 85 -8.54 -13.85 -5.83
N LYS A 86 -7.51 -13.46 -5.06
CA LYS A 86 -7.55 -12.29 -4.18
C LYS A 86 -7.12 -11.03 -4.93
N PRO A 87 -7.76 -9.88 -4.66
CA PRO A 87 -7.33 -8.61 -5.24
C PRO A 87 -6.04 -8.14 -4.58
N LEU A 88 -5.28 -7.33 -5.33
CA LEU A 88 -4.21 -6.51 -4.77
C LEU A 88 -4.81 -5.39 -3.91
N THR A 89 -4.24 -5.16 -2.73
CA THR A 89 -4.66 -4.12 -1.78
C THR A 89 -3.59 -3.05 -1.61
N SER A 90 -3.96 -1.91 -1.00
CA SER A 90 -3.00 -0.88 -0.62
C SER A 90 -2.10 -1.36 0.54
N LEU A 91 -1.11 -0.56 0.91
CA LEU A 91 -0.32 -0.84 2.10
C LEU A 91 -1.09 -0.54 3.39
N GLU A 92 -1.86 0.54 3.41
CA GLU A 92 -2.50 1.07 4.62
C GLU A 92 -3.81 0.36 4.99
N ASN A 93 -4.56 -0.19 4.03
CA ASN A 93 -5.79 -0.95 4.29
C ASN A 93 -5.88 -2.17 3.38
N ALA A 94 -5.68 -3.35 3.98
CA ALA A 94 -5.18 -4.47 3.21
C ALA A 94 -5.53 -5.86 3.72
#